data_AF-A0A964PBI1-F1
#
_entry.id   AF-A0A964PBI1-F1
#
_cell.length_a   1.000
_cell.length_b   1.000
_cell.length_c   1.000
_cell.angle_alpha   90.00
_cell.angle_beta   90.00
_cell.angle_gamma   90.00
#
_symmetry.space_group_name_H-M   'P 1'
#
loop_
_entity.id
_entity.type
_entity.pdbx_description
1 polymer ?
#
loop_
_entity_poly.entity_id
_entity_poly.type
_entity_poly.pdbx_seq_one_letter_code
_entity_poly.pdbx_strand_id
1 'polypeptide(L)'
;MPDGHLCRVCRGSPNRKYLWIENCYFHDSLLYQPYQNYPKRKIGLGICLFSHETKNKIVASDITVKNCEFRRLASGIWTNSPDNFNKSKGNIYNFGNFVIEDCLFEEGYQWQLGMRGVDGGAVRRCVTLDIGRKFRAFNGVAGAMFARCKHWVFEDGEWGYVSIGLGSGDGQAFDFESNCDHMTMRNCLLHDTDGAAMLLCCYASGPEAHKKLLIENCVLNGKCKRPIRPGNRCEIFNTTDWNEVKWKDCRFYVSKGNVLMHVADPEKDKRSSFVNCVVRNLSDACKTPNLAATAKLTTSMKENDRWVQIDFGALATINEFKLKEDPASTIIRYRIECWDDKASRWVGCFNGLDIGKEFVAPIVGRTTTKTRLFIMQTMKGNPAITSFEAYNDPSEGRNLNSSGK
;
A
#
# COMPACT_ATOMS: atom_id res chain seq x y z
N MET A 1 -21.56 -15.07 7.65
CA MET A 1 -22.60 -14.16 8.17
C MET A 1 -22.45 -12.83 7.43
N PRO A 2 -23.51 -12.20 6.91
CA PRO A 2 -23.37 -11.04 6.01
C PRO A 2 -23.33 -9.68 6.73
N ASP A 3 -23.25 -9.67 8.06
CA ASP A 3 -23.28 -8.44 8.84
C ASP A 3 -21.88 -8.16 9.38
N GLY A 4 -21.11 -7.34 8.66
CA GLY A 4 -19.94 -6.70 9.23
C GLY A 4 -20.35 -5.81 10.41
N HIS A 5 -19.41 -5.46 11.29
CA HIS A 5 -19.72 -4.58 12.42
C HIS A 5 -20.01 -3.16 11.89
N LEU A 6 -21.30 -2.84 11.79
CA LEU A 6 -21.79 -1.55 11.31
C LEU A 6 -22.09 -0.63 12.50
N CYS A 7 -21.34 0.47 12.61
CA CYS A 7 -21.73 1.59 13.47
C CYS A 7 -22.42 2.66 12.61
N ARG A 8 -23.76 2.77 12.74
CA ARG A 8 -24.55 3.79 12.05
C ARG A 8 -24.78 4.99 12.95
N VAL A 9 -24.43 6.19 12.46
CA VAL A 9 -24.70 7.44 13.18
C VAL A 9 -25.74 8.27 12.43
N CYS A 10 -26.87 8.54 13.10
CA CYS A 10 -27.98 9.32 12.55
C CYS A 10 -27.74 10.83 12.66
N ARG A 11 -28.47 11.62 11.84
CA ARG A 11 -28.43 13.09 11.90
C ARG A 11 -28.74 13.60 13.31
N GLY A 12 -27.95 14.55 13.81
CA GLY A 12 -28.13 15.11 15.14
C GLY A 12 -27.61 14.25 16.30
N SER A 13 -26.99 13.10 16.02
CA SER A 13 -26.39 12.28 17.07
C SER A 13 -25.28 13.04 17.82
N PRO A 14 -25.08 12.76 19.12
CA PRO A 14 -23.90 13.21 19.84
C PRO A 14 -22.65 12.58 19.20
N ASN A 15 -21.50 13.26 19.35
CA ASN A 15 -20.23 12.70 18.89
C ASN A 15 -19.93 11.42 19.68
N ARG A 16 -19.67 10.31 18.99
CA ARG A 16 -19.22 9.06 19.60
C ARG A 16 -17.69 9.05 19.63
N LYS A 17 -17.11 8.90 20.81
CA LYS A 17 -15.65 8.89 20.98
C LYS A 17 -15.14 7.55 21.46
N TYR A 18 -13.85 7.29 21.23
CA TYR A 18 -13.10 6.19 21.84
C TYR A 18 -13.58 4.81 21.39
N LEU A 19 -13.84 4.66 20.09
CA LEU A 19 -14.05 3.33 19.52
C LEU A 19 -12.71 2.61 19.43
N TRP A 20 -12.57 1.49 20.15
CA TRP A 20 -11.34 0.70 20.17
C TRP A 20 -11.62 -0.72 19.68
N ILE A 21 -10.88 -1.17 18.67
CA ILE A 21 -10.95 -2.51 18.08
C ILE A 21 -9.53 -3.05 18.03
N GLU A 22 -9.26 -4.16 18.72
CA GLU A 22 -7.91 -4.70 18.81
C GLU A 22 -7.92 -6.24 18.81
N ASN A 23 -6.88 -6.87 18.26
CA ASN A 23 -6.68 -8.32 18.27
C ASN A 23 -7.83 -9.11 17.63
N CYS A 24 -8.44 -8.55 16.59
CA CYS A 24 -9.59 -9.15 15.90
C CYS A 24 -9.18 -9.75 14.54
N TYR A 25 -9.83 -10.86 14.17
CA TYR A 25 -9.69 -11.49 12.85
C TYR A 25 -11.02 -11.39 12.10
N PHE A 26 -11.09 -10.53 11.09
CA PHE A 26 -12.26 -10.32 10.24
C PHE A 26 -12.06 -11.08 8.93
N HIS A 27 -12.94 -12.03 8.63
CA HIS A 27 -12.75 -12.87 7.45
C HIS A 27 -14.02 -13.38 6.77
N ASP A 28 -13.84 -13.84 5.52
CA ASP A 28 -14.83 -14.58 4.73
C ASP A 28 -16.17 -13.87 4.52
N SER A 29 -16.09 -12.57 4.21
CA SER A 29 -17.24 -11.72 3.87
C SER A 29 -17.03 -11.09 2.50
N LEU A 30 -17.30 -11.87 1.45
CA LEU A 30 -16.98 -11.53 0.06
C LEU A 30 -18.17 -11.01 -0.76
N LEU A 31 -19.32 -10.80 -0.11
CA LEU A 31 -20.49 -10.27 -0.81
C LEU A 31 -20.18 -8.87 -1.36
N TYR A 32 -20.31 -8.68 -2.66
CA TYR A 32 -19.98 -7.42 -3.30
C TYR A 32 -21.12 -6.95 -4.19
N GLN A 33 -21.69 -5.80 -3.83
CA GLN A 33 -22.84 -5.20 -4.48
C GLN A 33 -22.62 -3.69 -4.66
N PRO A 34 -23.35 -3.04 -5.59
CA PRO A 34 -23.29 -1.58 -5.77
C PRO A 34 -23.53 -0.80 -4.46
N TYR A 35 -22.55 0.01 -4.06
CA TYR A 35 -22.56 0.74 -2.78
C TYR A 35 -23.56 1.90 -2.71
N GLN A 36 -24.05 2.39 -3.86
CA GLN A 36 -24.96 3.54 -3.93
C GLN A 36 -26.26 3.28 -3.16
N ASN A 37 -26.58 2.01 -2.93
CA ASN A 37 -27.75 1.59 -2.17
C ASN A 37 -27.42 1.12 -0.74
N TYR A 38 -26.18 1.29 -0.25
CA TYR A 38 -25.81 0.93 1.12
C TYR A 38 -26.54 1.84 2.14
N PRO A 39 -27.05 1.31 3.28
CA PRO A 39 -26.93 -0.07 3.77
C PRO A 39 -28.00 -1.05 3.28
N LYS A 40 -28.92 -0.64 2.38
CA LYS A 40 -29.96 -1.55 1.85
C LYS A 40 -29.37 -2.72 1.07
N ARG A 41 -28.27 -2.49 0.34
CA ARG A 41 -27.45 -3.55 -0.28
C ARG A 41 -26.27 -3.89 0.61
N LYS A 42 -25.97 -5.19 0.73
CA LYS A 42 -24.94 -5.70 1.62
C LYS A 42 -23.62 -5.78 0.88
N ILE A 43 -22.57 -5.26 1.51
CA ILE A 43 -21.18 -5.42 1.09
C ILE A 43 -20.47 -6.08 2.26
N GLY A 44 -19.61 -7.05 1.96
CA GLY A 44 -18.88 -7.83 2.94
C GLY A 44 -17.68 -7.04 3.47
N LEU A 45 -17.94 -6.31 4.55
CA LEU A 45 -16.99 -5.39 5.17
C LEU A 45 -16.49 -5.96 6.49
N GLY A 46 -15.23 -5.69 6.84
CA GLY A 46 -14.73 -5.94 8.20
C GLY A 46 -15.30 -4.92 9.18
N ILE A 47 -14.91 -3.65 9.01
CA ILE A 47 -15.37 -2.51 9.81
C ILE A 47 -15.99 -1.47 8.88
N CYS A 48 -17.21 -1.02 9.21
CA CYS A 48 -17.86 0.07 8.49
C CYS A 48 -18.38 1.15 9.44
N LEU A 49 -17.93 2.39 9.22
CA LEU A 49 -18.51 3.57 9.85
C LEU A 49 -19.27 4.38 8.80
N PHE A 50 -20.54 4.62 9.07
CA PHE A 50 -21.44 5.27 8.12
C PHE A 50 -22.15 6.46 8.75
N SER A 51 -22.11 7.61 8.07
CA SER A 51 -22.77 8.85 8.50
C SER A 51 -23.76 9.36 7.45
N HIS A 52 -24.91 9.85 7.92
CA HIS A 52 -25.86 10.66 7.13
C HIS A 52 -25.79 12.16 7.46
N GLU A 53 -24.79 12.62 8.23
CA GLU A 53 -24.68 13.99 8.72
C GLU A 53 -24.12 14.98 7.68
N THR A 54 -24.98 15.84 7.15
CA THR A 54 -24.66 16.76 6.03
C THR A 54 -24.10 18.12 6.45
N LYS A 55 -24.09 18.46 7.73
CA LYS A 55 -23.62 19.77 8.24
C LYS A 55 -22.11 19.83 8.52
N ASN A 56 -21.32 18.94 7.92
CA ASN A 56 -19.85 18.87 8.12
C ASN A 56 -19.45 18.81 9.61
N LYS A 57 -20.19 18.03 10.39
CA LYS A 57 -19.96 17.81 11.82
C LYS A 57 -19.27 16.46 12.02
N ILE A 58 -18.27 16.42 12.89
CA ILE A 58 -17.68 15.16 13.37
C ILE A 58 -18.70 14.41 14.24
N VAL A 59 -19.08 13.22 13.80
CA VAL A 59 -20.06 12.34 14.46
C VAL A 59 -19.41 11.16 15.17
N ALA A 60 -18.19 10.79 14.79
CA ALA A 60 -17.36 9.89 15.56
C ALA A 60 -15.88 10.33 15.51
N SER A 61 -15.19 10.24 16.64
CA SER A 61 -13.76 10.52 16.71
C SER A 61 -13.00 9.58 17.63
N ASP A 62 -11.67 9.65 17.59
CA ASP A 62 -10.79 8.91 18.48
C ASP A 62 -11.00 7.39 18.30
N ILE A 63 -10.86 6.95 17.05
CA ILE A 63 -11.12 5.57 16.62
C ILE A 63 -9.77 4.87 16.48
N THR A 64 -9.61 3.72 17.12
CA THR A 64 -8.39 2.90 17.02
C THR A 64 -8.73 1.50 16.54
N VAL A 65 -8.00 1.04 15.53
CA VAL A 65 -7.99 -0.35 15.05
C VAL A 65 -6.55 -0.85 15.12
N LYS A 66 -6.28 -1.86 15.93
CA LYS A 66 -4.90 -2.28 16.21
C LYS A 66 -4.72 -3.79 16.18
N ASN A 67 -3.62 -4.26 15.61
CA ASN A 67 -3.26 -5.68 15.60
C ASN A 67 -4.41 -6.59 15.12
N CYS A 68 -5.06 -6.17 14.03
CA CYS A 68 -6.17 -6.89 13.42
C CYS A 68 -5.76 -7.49 12.08
N GLU A 69 -6.32 -8.65 11.74
CA GLU A 69 -6.21 -9.28 10.43
C GLU A 69 -7.55 -9.20 9.69
N PHE A 70 -7.51 -8.80 8.43
CA PHE A 70 -8.65 -8.64 7.53
C PHE A 70 -8.39 -9.50 6.30
N ARG A 71 -9.12 -10.60 6.15
CA ARG A 71 -8.81 -11.60 5.12
C ARG A 71 -10.03 -12.07 4.33
N ARG A 72 -9.97 -12.09 3.01
CA ARG A 72 -11.11 -12.49 2.16
C ARG A 72 -12.36 -11.67 2.46
N LEU A 73 -12.21 -10.36 2.40
CA LEU A 73 -13.30 -9.38 2.54
C LEU A 73 -13.51 -8.63 1.24
N ALA A 74 -14.74 -8.17 0.99
CA ALA A 74 -14.97 -7.24 -0.11
C ALA A 74 -14.14 -5.95 0.09
N SER A 75 -14.10 -5.44 1.33
CA SER A 75 -13.24 -4.34 1.78
C SER A 75 -12.99 -4.49 3.29
N GLY A 76 -11.78 -4.22 3.76
CA GLY A 76 -11.40 -4.35 5.17
C GLY A 76 -12.07 -3.31 6.06
N ILE A 77 -11.64 -2.05 5.93
CA ILE A 77 -12.19 -0.90 6.66
C ILE A 77 -12.78 0.08 5.66
N TRP A 78 -13.99 0.56 5.94
CA TRP A 78 -14.63 1.59 5.14
C TRP A 78 -15.32 2.66 5.99
N THR A 79 -14.98 3.91 5.70
CA THR A 79 -15.73 5.08 6.18
C THR A 79 -16.53 5.68 5.02
N ASN A 80 -17.81 5.97 5.26
CA ASN A 80 -18.69 6.53 4.23
C ASN A 80 -19.39 7.78 4.76
N SER A 81 -19.16 8.90 4.08
CA SER A 81 -19.77 10.20 4.35
C SER A 81 -20.88 10.53 3.34
N PRO A 82 -21.79 11.46 3.66
CA PRO A 82 -22.99 11.72 2.87
C PRO A 82 -22.76 12.24 1.46
N ASP A 83 -21.61 12.87 1.24
CA ASP A 83 -21.15 13.37 -0.03
C ASP A 83 -21.02 12.27 -1.11
N ASN A 84 -20.94 11.01 -0.71
CA ASN A 84 -20.98 9.87 -1.62
C ASN A 84 -22.35 9.71 -2.31
N PHE A 85 -23.44 10.05 -1.61
CA PHE A 85 -24.83 9.99 -2.14
C PHE A 85 -25.49 11.37 -2.28
N ASN A 86 -24.83 12.44 -1.82
CA ASN A 86 -25.27 13.82 -1.97
C ASN A 86 -24.15 14.66 -2.60
N LYS A 87 -23.99 14.53 -3.92
CA LYS A 87 -22.93 15.19 -4.70
C LYS A 87 -22.99 16.73 -4.65
N SER A 88 -24.10 17.33 -4.20
CA SER A 88 -24.23 18.79 -4.01
C SER A 88 -23.53 19.32 -2.76
N LYS A 89 -23.04 18.44 -1.88
CA LYS A 89 -22.32 18.78 -0.64
C LYS A 89 -20.95 18.10 -0.65
N GLY A 90 -19.95 18.77 -1.22
CA GLY A 90 -18.54 18.35 -1.14
C GLY A 90 -17.93 18.63 0.24
N ASN A 91 -16.76 18.06 0.51
CA ASN A 91 -15.91 18.39 1.67
C ASN A 91 -16.56 18.19 3.04
N ILE A 92 -17.29 17.08 3.20
CA ILE A 92 -17.84 16.66 4.49
C ILE A 92 -16.85 15.72 5.19
N TYR A 93 -16.40 16.11 6.37
CA TYR A 93 -15.58 15.34 7.29
C TYR A 93 -16.43 14.96 8.50
N ASN A 94 -16.89 13.70 8.56
CA ASN A 94 -17.74 13.22 9.64
C ASN A 94 -17.00 12.37 10.66
N PHE A 95 -15.81 11.91 10.31
CA PHE A 95 -14.98 11.10 11.18
C PHE A 95 -13.69 11.86 11.48
N GLY A 96 -13.11 11.68 12.65
CA GLY A 96 -11.83 12.29 12.94
C GLY A 96 -10.95 11.51 13.89
N ASN A 97 -9.65 11.74 13.83
CA ASN A 97 -8.65 11.01 14.61
C ASN A 97 -8.83 9.48 14.53
N PHE A 98 -8.65 8.93 13.32
CA PHE A 98 -8.76 7.48 13.07
C PHE A 98 -7.37 6.85 12.92
N VAL A 99 -6.99 6.00 13.85
CA VAL A 99 -5.69 5.31 13.91
C VAL A 99 -5.84 3.83 13.57
N ILE A 100 -5.03 3.33 12.63
CA ILE A 100 -4.95 1.94 12.20
C ILE A 100 -3.49 1.50 12.35
N GLU A 101 -3.21 0.51 13.19
CA GLU A 101 -1.83 0.12 13.50
C GLU A 101 -1.64 -1.41 13.53
N ASP A 102 -0.50 -1.88 13.03
CA ASP A 102 -0.08 -3.27 13.10
C ASP A 102 -1.11 -4.25 12.48
N CYS A 103 -1.87 -3.79 11.48
CA CYS A 103 -2.91 -4.57 10.82
C CYS A 103 -2.43 -5.23 9.51
N LEU A 104 -2.98 -6.41 9.22
CA LEU A 104 -2.84 -7.11 7.95
C LEU A 104 -4.16 -7.09 7.17
N PHE A 105 -4.10 -6.73 5.89
CA PHE A 105 -5.21 -6.78 4.95
C PHE A 105 -4.82 -7.66 3.76
N GLU A 106 -5.51 -8.77 3.54
CA GLU A 106 -5.08 -9.77 2.56
C GLU A 106 -6.26 -10.46 1.82
N GLU A 107 -6.03 -10.89 0.58
CA GLU A 107 -6.99 -11.65 -0.23
C GLU A 107 -8.34 -10.94 -0.44
N GLY A 108 -8.32 -9.60 -0.42
CA GLY A 108 -9.52 -8.78 -0.54
C GLY A 108 -9.99 -8.59 -1.98
N TYR A 109 -11.28 -8.27 -2.19
CA TYR A 109 -11.79 -8.03 -3.55
C TYR A 109 -11.59 -6.60 -4.06
N GLN A 110 -11.75 -5.60 -3.19
CA GLN A 110 -11.62 -4.19 -3.54
C GLN A 110 -10.63 -3.48 -2.60
N TRP A 111 -10.59 -2.14 -2.62
CA TRP A 111 -9.85 -1.32 -1.66
C TRP A 111 -10.01 -1.85 -0.23
N GLN A 112 -8.91 -2.23 0.44
CA GLN A 112 -9.03 -2.78 1.79
C GLN A 112 -9.10 -1.68 2.85
N LEU A 113 -8.64 -0.50 2.50
CA LEU A 113 -8.84 0.73 3.25
C LEU A 113 -9.57 1.70 2.33
N GLY A 114 -10.90 1.74 2.40
CA GLY A 114 -11.72 2.72 1.69
C GLY A 114 -12.07 3.86 2.64
N MET A 115 -11.26 4.91 2.70
CA MET A 115 -11.45 5.99 3.67
C MET A 115 -12.07 7.21 3.01
N ARG A 116 -13.18 7.73 3.57
CA ARG A 116 -13.87 8.90 3.04
C ARG A 116 -14.32 9.84 4.15
N GLY A 117 -14.03 11.14 3.97
CA GLY A 117 -14.52 12.18 4.85
C GLY A 117 -13.96 12.08 6.27
N VAL A 118 -12.64 11.84 6.38
CA VAL A 118 -11.95 11.70 7.67
C VAL A 118 -10.90 12.80 7.87
N ASP A 119 -11.03 13.53 8.97
CA ASP A 119 -10.11 14.59 9.39
C ASP A 119 -9.21 14.10 10.54
N GLY A 120 -7.94 13.88 10.22
CA GLY A 120 -6.97 13.36 11.18
C GLY A 120 -6.97 11.84 11.25
N GLY A 121 -5.77 11.27 11.19
CA GLY A 121 -5.60 9.84 11.38
C GLY A 121 -4.19 9.35 11.11
N ALA A 122 -3.98 8.07 11.34
CA ALA A 122 -2.73 7.42 10.98
C ALA A 122 -2.95 5.98 10.53
N VAL A 123 -2.11 5.52 9.59
CA VAL A 123 -1.94 4.10 9.26
C VAL A 123 -0.47 3.75 9.49
N ARG A 124 -0.16 2.91 10.48
CA ARG A 124 1.23 2.60 10.85
C ARG A 124 1.51 1.11 10.86
N ARG A 125 2.62 0.68 10.25
CA ARG A 125 3.07 -0.73 10.27
C ARG A 125 1.98 -1.70 9.77
N CYS A 126 1.18 -1.24 8.81
CA CYS A 126 0.13 -2.04 8.19
C CYS A 126 0.59 -2.60 6.86
N VAL A 127 0.06 -3.78 6.53
CA VAL A 127 0.37 -4.49 5.30
C VAL A 127 -0.93 -4.75 4.54
N THR A 128 -0.97 -4.37 3.25
CA THR A 128 -2.12 -4.63 2.36
C THR A 128 -1.65 -5.38 1.12
N LEU A 129 -2.07 -6.63 0.95
CA LEU A 129 -1.52 -7.53 -0.06
C LEU A 129 -2.57 -8.41 -0.73
N ASP A 130 -2.28 -8.81 -1.96
CA ASP A 130 -3.10 -9.74 -2.74
C ASP A 130 -4.56 -9.28 -2.91
N ILE A 131 -4.75 -8.10 -3.48
CA ILE A 131 -6.06 -7.47 -3.60
C ILE A 131 -6.58 -7.59 -5.04
N GLY A 132 -7.86 -7.92 -5.22
CA GLY A 132 -8.55 -7.97 -6.51
C GLY A 132 -8.29 -9.22 -7.35
N ARG A 133 -7.46 -10.15 -6.89
CA ARG A 133 -7.13 -11.38 -7.61
C ARG A 133 -8.39 -12.16 -8.01
N LYS A 134 -8.48 -12.50 -9.31
CA LYS A 134 -9.59 -13.29 -9.90
C LYS A 134 -10.98 -12.69 -9.67
N PHE A 135 -11.06 -11.38 -9.40
CA PHE A 135 -12.31 -10.69 -9.17
C PHE A 135 -12.48 -9.49 -10.11
N ARG A 136 -13.72 -9.08 -10.39
CA ARG A 136 -14.03 -7.84 -11.13
C ARG A 136 -14.73 -6.84 -10.22
N ALA A 137 -13.98 -5.90 -9.66
CA ALA A 137 -14.54 -4.74 -8.98
C ALA A 137 -15.19 -3.79 -10.00
N PHE A 138 -16.42 -3.34 -9.74
CA PHE A 138 -17.16 -2.50 -10.70
C PHE A 138 -16.71 -1.02 -10.66
N ASN A 139 -16.15 -0.57 -9.54
CA ASN A 139 -15.67 0.80 -9.31
C ASN A 139 -14.15 0.86 -9.11
N GLY A 140 -13.42 -0.08 -9.68
CA GLY A 140 -11.97 -0.13 -9.57
C GLY A 140 -11.45 -0.83 -8.32
N VAL A 141 -10.16 -1.11 -8.34
CA VAL A 141 -9.44 -1.79 -7.26
C VAL A 141 -8.15 -1.05 -6.93
N ALA A 142 -7.86 -0.93 -5.64
CA ALA A 142 -6.60 -0.43 -5.12
C ALA A 142 -6.24 -1.21 -3.85
N GLY A 143 -5.02 -1.08 -3.34
CA GLY A 143 -4.72 -1.54 -1.98
C GLY A 143 -5.47 -0.69 -0.95
N ALA A 144 -5.29 0.62 -1.03
CA ALA A 144 -6.00 1.62 -0.24
C ALA A 144 -6.50 2.77 -1.12
N MET A 145 -7.64 3.34 -0.75
CA MET A 145 -8.18 4.57 -1.31
C MET A 145 -8.54 5.53 -0.18
N PHE A 146 -8.07 6.76 -0.29
CA PHE A 146 -8.44 7.85 0.58
C PHE A 146 -9.09 8.94 -0.27
N ALA A 147 -10.36 9.23 0.00
CA ALA A 147 -11.13 10.26 -0.66
C ALA A 147 -11.48 11.35 0.35
N ARG A 148 -11.22 12.63 0.05
CA ARG A 148 -11.66 13.75 0.91
C ARG A 148 -11.21 13.57 2.34
N CYS A 149 -9.94 13.22 2.51
CA CYS A 149 -9.31 13.02 3.79
C CYS A 149 -8.26 14.11 4.01
N LYS A 150 -8.00 14.48 5.26
CA LYS A 150 -6.95 15.45 5.55
C LYS A 150 -6.26 15.20 6.87
N HIS A 151 -5.04 15.72 7.04
CA HIS A 151 -4.24 15.58 8.26
C HIS A 151 -3.90 14.12 8.62
N TRP A 152 -3.53 13.31 7.64
CA TRP A 152 -3.17 11.90 7.84
C TRP A 152 -1.67 11.64 7.80
N VAL A 153 -1.24 10.63 8.55
CA VAL A 153 0.12 10.08 8.47
C VAL A 153 0.08 8.60 8.11
N PHE A 154 0.77 8.21 7.04
CA PHE A 154 1.03 6.82 6.67
C PHE A 154 2.49 6.53 6.96
N GLU A 155 2.80 5.51 7.75
CA GLU A 155 4.16 5.28 8.23
C GLU A 155 4.51 3.79 8.30
N ASP A 156 5.68 3.42 7.77
CA ASP A 156 6.21 2.05 7.81
C ASP A 156 5.22 1.00 7.25
N GLY A 157 4.43 1.38 6.24
CA GLY A 157 3.41 0.53 5.63
C GLY A 157 3.84 -0.13 4.32
N GLU A 158 3.13 -1.20 3.95
CA GLU A 158 3.34 -1.92 2.70
C GLU A 158 2.01 -2.10 1.95
N TRP A 159 2.01 -1.79 0.66
CA TRP A 159 0.89 -2.03 -0.25
C TRP A 159 1.42 -2.73 -1.50
N GLY A 160 0.97 -3.94 -1.76
CA GLY A 160 1.45 -4.66 -2.93
C GLY A 160 0.56 -5.76 -3.45
N TYR A 161 0.97 -6.33 -4.59
CA TYR A 161 0.23 -7.39 -5.27
C TYR A 161 -1.26 -7.05 -5.51
N VAL A 162 -1.53 -5.82 -5.94
CA VAL A 162 -2.88 -5.42 -6.36
C VAL A 162 -3.10 -5.87 -7.80
N SER A 163 -4.17 -6.61 -8.05
CA SER A 163 -4.54 -7.11 -9.37
C SER A 163 -5.86 -6.52 -9.83
N ILE A 164 -5.94 -6.15 -11.10
CA ILE A 164 -7.23 -5.79 -11.72
C ILE A 164 -8.13 -7.03 -11.93
N GLY A 165 -7.62 -8.24 -11.65
CA GLY A 165 -8.36 -9.49 -11.72
C GLY A 165 -8.96 -9.72 -13.11
N LEU A 166 -10.29 -9.81 -13.16
CA LEU A 166 -11.09 -10.08 -14.36
C LEU A 166 -11.42 -8.80 -15.17
N GLY A 167 -10.56 -7.77 -15.08
CA GLY A 167 -10.72 -6.51 -15.82
C GLY A 167 -11.46 -5.42 -15.03
N SER A 168 -11.17 -5.33 -13.73
CA SER A 168 -11.47 -4.14 -12.92
C SER A 168 -10.76 -2.91 -13.48
N GLY A 169 -11.30 -1.72 -13.22
CA GLY A 169 -10.54 -0.47 -13.40
C GLY A 169 -9.38 -0.36 -12.40
N ASP A 170 -8.52 0.62 -12.61
CA ASP A 170 -7.47 1.01 -11.67
C ASP A 170 -6.35 -0.03 -11.49
N GLY A 171 -6.09 -0.48 -10.26
CA GLY A 171 -5.10 -1.51 -9.93
C GLY A 171 -3.88 -1.02 -9.18
N GLN A 172 -3.93 0.15 -8.52
CA GLN A 172 -2.77 0.75 -7.84
C GLN A 172 -2.61 0.28 -6.41
N ALA A 173 -1.40 0.43 -5.86
CA ALA A 173 -1.15 0.12 -4.46
C ALA A 173 -1.87 1.12 -3.55
N PHE A 174 -1.81 2.41 -3.91
CA PHE A 174 -2.43 3.48 -3.15
C PHE A 174 -3.09 4.52 -4.05
N ASP A 175 -4.27 4.97 -3.64
CA ASP A 175 -5.11 5.91 -4.39
C ASP A 175 -5.53 7.09 -3.50
N PHE A 176 -5.11 8.30 -3.89
CA PHE A 176 -5.65 9.53 -3.35
C PHE A 176 -6.74 10.04 -4.30
N GLU A 177 -7.98 10.09 -3.81
CA GLU A 177 -9.12 10.62 -4.52
C GLU A 177 -9.56 11.97 -3.93
N SER A 178 -10.01 12.90 -4.78
CA SER A 178 -10.83 14.08 -4.40
C SER A 178 -10.37 14.84 -3.14
N ASN A 179 -9.58 15.91 -3.27
CA ASN A 179 -9.10 16.76 -2.16
C ASN A 179 -8.58 16.04 -0.90
N CYS A 180 -7.52 15.25 -1.09
CA CYS A 180 -6.66 14.81 -0.02
C CYS A 180 -5.65 15.89 0.36
N ASP A 181 -5.73 16.40 1.60
CA ASP A 181 -5.01 17.61 2.01
C ASP A 181 -4.14 17.41 3.26
N HIS A 182 -2.94 17.98 3.26
CA HIS A 182 -2.03 17.94 4.41
C HIS A 182 -1.76 16.52 4.93
N MET A 183 -1.45 15.60 4.01
CA MET A 183 -1.18 14.20 4.36
C MET A 183 0.30 13.88 4.12
N THR A 184 0.88 13.06 5.00
CA THR A 184 2.25 12.60 4.87
C THR A 184 2.28 11.08 4.75
N MET A 185 2.99 10.55 3.76
CA MET A 185 3.33 9.14 3.66
C MET A 185 4.84 9.02 3.78
N ARG A 186 5.33 8.19 4.72
CA ARG A 186 6.76 8.02 4.92
C ARG A 186 7.18 6.58 5.22
N ASN A 187 8.38 6.22 4.77
CA ASN A 187 8.96 4.89 5.00
C ASN A 187 8.05 3.75 4.48
N CYS A 188 7.27 4.00 3.43
CA CYS A 188 6.34 3.02 2.87
C CYS A 188 6.86 2.35 1.60
N LEU A 189 6.45 1.09 1.39
CA LEU A 189 6.73 0.30 0.20
C LEU A 189 5.46 0.07 -0.62
N LEU A 190 5.49 0.41 -1.91
CA LEU A 190 4.39 0.19 -2.85
C LEU A 190 4.90 -0.65 -4.02
N HIS A 191 4.35 -1.85 -4.26
CA HIS A 191 4.96 -2.76 -5.24
C HIS A 191 4.04 -3.80 -5.90
N ASP A 192 4.50 -4.37 -7.02
CA ASP A 192 3.92 -5.56 -7.66
C ASP A 192 2.46 -5.46 -8.12
N THR A 193 2.02 -4.26 -8.46
CA THR A 193 0.67 -3.91 -8.89
C THR A 193 0.42 -4.15 -10.38
N ASP A 194 -0.83 -4.43 -10.73
CA ASP A 194 -1.26 -4.42 -12.13
C ASP A 194 -1.27 -2.97 -12.65
N GLY A 195 -1.82 -2.01 -11.90
CA GLY A 195 -1.78 -0.57 -12.21
C GLY A 195 -0.50 0.13 -11.73
N ALA A 196 -0.51 1.47 -11.70
CA ALA A 196 0.58 2.27 -11.15
C ALA A 196 0.82 1.98 -9.65
N ALA A 197 1.97 2.33 -9.08
CA ALA A 197 2.12 2.25 -7.63
C ALA A 197 1.19 3.27 -6.92
N MET A 198 1.12 4.49 -7.44
CA MET A 198 0.30 5.58 -6.88
C MET A 198 -0.68 6.12 -7.92
N LEU A 199 -1.94 6.32 -7.52
CA LEU A 199 -2.91 7.14 -8.23
C LEU A 199 -3.16 8.45 -7.47
N LEU A 200 -3.07 9.58 -8.18
CA LEU A 200 -3.46 10.91 -7.71
C LEU A 200 -4.67 11.34 -8.55
N CYS A 201 -5.87 11.01 -8.09
CA CYS A 201 -7.12 11.21 -8.81
C CYS A 201 -7.95 12.36 -8.23
N CYS A 202 -7.88 13.53 -8.83
CA CYS A 202 -8.73 14.64 -8.41
C CYS A 202 -10.20 14.44 -8.84
N TYR A 203 -10.45 13.87 -10.03
CA TYR A 203 -11.77 13.89 -10.69
C TYR A 203 -12.77 12.82 -10.23
N ALA A 204 -12.39 11.87 -9.38
CA ALA A 204 -13.26 10.75 -8.99
C ALA A 204 -14.58 11.19 -8.33
N SER A 205 -14.60 12.33 -7.62
CA SER A 205 -15.81 12.81 -6.94
C SER A 205 -15.95 14.34 -6.87
N GLY A 206 -15.07 15.11 -7.52
CA GLY A 206 -15.13 16.57 -7.63
C GLY A 206 -13.94 17.13 -8.41
N PRO A 207 -13.85 18.46 -8.67
CA PRO A 207 -12.73 19.05 -9.38
C PRO A 207 -11.52 19.37 -8.48
N GLU A 208 -11.59 19.08 -7.18
CA GLU A 208 -10.63 19.58 -6.22
C GLU A 208 -9.30 18.79 -6.21
N ALA A 209 -8.21 19.49 -6.52
CA ALA A 209 -6.85 18.97 -6.41
C ALA A 209 -6.44 18.65 -4.97
N HIS A 210 -5.48 17.75 -4.82
CA HIS A 210 -4.81 17.47 -3.56
C HIS A 210 -3.87 18.62 -3.16
N LYS A 211 -3.78 18.94 -1.86
CA LYS A 211 -2.91 20.01 -1.35
C LYS A 211 -1.93 19.49 -0.32
N LYS A 212 -0.69 19.96 -0.39
CA LYS A 212 0.36 19.69 0.61
C LYS A 212 0.51 18.21 0.94
N LEU A 213 0.51 17.35 -0.07
CA LEU A 213 0.91 15.96 0.11
C LEU A 213 2.44 15.89 0.23
N LEU A 214 2.93 15.18 1.24
CA LEU A 214 4.35 14.87 1.41
C LEU A 214 4.54 13.37 1.33
N ILE A 215 5.30 12.90 0.34
CA ILE A 215 5.71 11.50 0.22
C ILE A 215 7.23 11.47 0.47
N GLU A 216 7.66 10.83 1.55
CA GLU A 216 9.04 10.92 2.04
C GLU A 216 9.66 9.54 2.30
N ASN A 217 10.86 9.29 1.77
CA ASN A 217 11.58 8.02 1.99
C ASN A 217 10.74 6.77 1.66
N CYS A 218 9.92 6.86 0.60
CA CYS A 218 9.13 5.74 0.10
C CYS A 218 9.82 5.04 -1.07
N VAL A 219 9.50 3.76 -1.25
CA VAL A 219 9.94 2.97 -2.40
C VAL A 219 8.73 2.56 -3.23
N LEU A 220 8.76 2.92 -4.52
CA LEU A 220 7.72 2.58 -5.48
C LEU A 220 8.32 1.65 -6.55
N ASN A 221 7.73 0.46 -6.66
CA ASN A 221 8.04 -0.59 -7.63
C ASN A 221 6.74 -1.28 -8.05
N GLY A 222 5.77 -0.50 -8.52
CA GLY A 222 4.47 -1.02 -8.93
C GLY A 222 4.59 -2.06 -10.03
N LYS A 223 5.65 -2.00 -10.85
CA LYS A 223 5.85 -2.80 -12.08
C LYS A 223 4.82 -2.51 -13.17
N CYS A 224 3.61 -2.04 -12.83
CA CYS A 224 2.50 -1.67 -13.70
C CYS A 224 2.30 -2.69 -14.82
N LYS A 225 1.96 -3.93 -14.42
CA LYS A 225 1.83 -5.08 -15.34
C LYS A 225 0.78 -4.83 -16.42
N ARG A 226 -0.22 -3.97 -16.14
CA ARG A 226 -1.34 -3.62 -17.02
C ARG A 226 -1.66 -2.12 -16.89
N PRO A 227 -1.56 -1.33 -17.97
CA PRO A 227 -1.75 0.10 -17.83
C PRO A 227 -3.22 0.47 -17.55
N ILE A 228 -3.44 1.53 -16.77
CA ILE A 228 -4.77 2.11 -16.49
C ILE A 228 -5.44 2.60 -17.78
N ARG A 229 -4.63 3.09 -18.74
CA ARG A 229 -5.05 3.46 -20.10
C ARG A 229 -4.10 2.85 -21.13
N PRO A 230 -4.57 2.37 -22.29
CA PRO A 230 -3.68 1.83 -23.33
C PRO A 230 -2.49 2.76 -23.59
N GLY A 231 -1.27 2.22 -23.50
CA GLY A 231 -0.03 2.96 -23.73
C GLY A 231 0.59 3.69 -22.53
N ASN A 232 -0.11 3.81 -21.39
CA ASN A 232 0.35 4.65 -20.26
C ASN A 232 0.75 3.83 -19.03
N ARG A 233 1.80 3.01 -19.14
CA ARG A 233 2.37 2.34 -17.96
C ARG A 233 3.27 3.31 -17.20
N CYS A 234 2.98 3.52 -15.93
CA CYS A 234 3.70 4.48 -15.10
C CYS A 234 3.74 4.03 -13.64
N GLU A 235 4.71 4.53 -12.88
CA GLU A 235 4.76 4.31 -11.43
C GLU A 235 3.82 5.26 -10.67
N ILE A 236 3.61 6.46 -11.22
CA ILE A 236 2.67 7.46 -10.70
C ILE A 236 1.71 7.84 -11.83
N PHE A 237 0.42 7.59 -11.62
CA PHE A 237 -0.61 8.15 -12.47
C PHE A 237 -1.17 9.40 -11.80
N ASN A 238 -0.98 10.55 -12.41
CA ASN A 238 -1.51 11.81 -11.94
C ASN A 238 -2.60 12.28 -12.89
N THR A 239 -3.81 12.54 -12.40
CA THR A 239 -4.87 13.03 -13.29
C THR A 239 -4.60 14.44 -13.79
N THR A 240 -3.81 15.24 -13.05
CA THR A 240 -3.61 16.66 -13.36
C THR A 240 -2.40 17.27 -12.64
N ASP A 241 -1.75 18.26 -13.26
CA ASP A 241 -0.49 18.84 -12.78
C ASP A 241 -0.60 19.76 -11.56
N TRP A 242 -1.78 20.30 -11.26
CA TRP A 242 -2.00 21.18 -10.10
C TRP A 242 -2.21 20.44 -8.76
N ASN A 243 -2.09 19.11 -8.73
CA ASN A 243 -1.95 18.36 -7.48
C ASN A 243 -0.63 18.74 -6.80
N GLU A 244 -0.70 19.27 -5.58
CA GLU A 244 0.47 19.72 -4.81
C GLU A 244 1.06 18.53 -4.04
N VAL A 245 2.10 17.92 -4.62
CA VAL A 245 2.78 16.75 -4.05
C VAL A 245 4.27 16.98 -3.99
N LYS A 246 4.85 16.88 -2.81
CA LYS A 246 6.29 16.89 -2.60
C LYS A 246 6.78 15.46 -2.39
N TRP A 247 7.62 14.99 -3.29
CA TRP A 247 8.35 13.74 -3.18
C TRP A 247 9.75 14.04 -2.64
N LYS A 248 10.13 13.41 -1.53
CA LYS A 248 11.41 13.67 -0.87
C LYS A 248 12.12 12.37 -0.51
N ASP A 249 13.39 12.22 -0.88
CA ASP A 249 14.21 11.05 -0.53
C ASP A 249 13.59 9.70 -1.02
N CYS A 250 12.69 9.73 -2.01
CA CYS A 250 12.00 8.54 -2.51
C CYS A 250 12.83 7.80 -3.57
N ARG A 251 12.58 6.50 -3.71
CA ARG A 251 13.20 5.67 -4.76
C ARG A 251 12.13 5.05 -5.65
N PHE A 252 12.37 5.13 -6.96
CA PHE A 252 11.45 4.62 -7.98
C PHE A 252 12.15 3.59 -8.84
N TYR A 253 11.55 2.40 -8.92
CA TYR A 253 11.99 1.29 -9.76
C TYR A 253 11.01 1.15 -10.91
N VAL A 254 11.42 1.56 -12.09
CA VAL A 254 10.57 1.65 -13.27
C VAL A 254 10.80 0.41 -14.13
N SER A 255 9.76 -0.37 -14.38
CA SER A 255 9.85 -1.52 -15.29
C SER A 255 10.13 -1.07 -16.73
N LYS A 256 10.71 -1.96 -17.53
CA LYS A 256 10.98 -1.71 -18.95
C LYS A 256 9.70 -1.27 -19.67
N GLY A 257 9.75 -0.11 -20.32
CA GLY A 257 8.63 0.47 -21.07
C GLY A 257 7.66 1.30 -20.22
N ASN A 258 7.85 1.36 -18.91
CA ASN A 258 7.11 2.27 -18.04
C ASN A 258 7.83 3.62 -17.95
N VAL A 259 7.08 4.66 -17.60
CA VAL A 259 7.64 5.96 -17.21
C VAL A 259 7.46 6.20 -15.71
N LEU A 260 8.18 7.17 -15.14
CA LEU A 260 7.98 7.52 -13.74
C LEU A 260 6.56 8.01 -13.48
N MET A 261 6.14 9.04 -14.22
CA MET A 261 4.87 9.71 -14.01
C MET A 261 4.17 9.94 -15.35
N HIS A 262 2.88 9.63 -15.41
CA HIS A 262 1.99 10.05 -16.47
C HIS A 262 1.01 11.09 -15.93
N VAL A 263 0.78 12.15 -16.68
CA VAL A 263 -0.20 13.18 -16.36
C VAL A 263 -1.31 13.15 -17.40
N ALA A 264 -2.54 12.88 -16.98
CA ALA A 264 -3.66 12.74 -17.90
C ALA A 264 -4.09 14.08 -18.51
N ASP A 265 -4.25 15.12 -17.67
CA ASP A 265 -4.60 16.48 -18.06
C ASP A 265 -3.46 17.44 -17.66
N PRO A 266 -2.47 17.66 -18.54
CA PRO A 266 -1.33 18.52 -18.24
C PRO A 266 -1.76 19.98 -18.15
N GLU A 267 -1.25 20.68 -17.13
CA GLU A 267 -1.58 22.08 -16.88
C GLU A 267 -0.30 22.93 -16.80
N LYS A 268 -0.43 24.24 -16.96
CA LYS A 268 0.72 25.16 -16.86
C LYS A 268 1.32 25.21 -15.45
N ASP A 269 0.47 25.10 -14.44
CA ASP A 269 0.84 25.21 -13.02
C ASP A 269 1.14 23.83 -12.44
N LYS A 270 2.37 23.36 -12.66
CA LYS A 270 2.87 22.10 -12.11
C LYS A 270 3.22 22.27 -10.64
N ARG A 271 2.55 21.51 -9.77
CA ARG A 271 2.74 21.58 -8.30
C ARG A 271 3.34 20.32 -7.68
N SER A 272 3.72 19.35 -8.51
CA SER A 272 4.52 18.20 -8.07
C SER A 272 6.01 18.52 -8.10
N SER A 273 6.74 18.19 -7.03
CA SER A 273 8.18 18.43 -6.91
C SER A 273 8.92 17.20 -6.39
N PHE A 274 10.16 17.02 -6.84
CA PHE A 274 11.03 15.93 -6.42
C PHE A 274 12.31 16.53 -5.81
N VAL A 275 12.69 16.02 -4.64
CA VAL A 275 13.85 16.45 -3.87
C VAL A 275 14.59 15.22 -3.38
N ASN A 276 15.86 15.05 -3.79
CA ASN A 276 16.71 13.91 -3.46
C ASN A 276 16.07 12.54 -3.81
N CYS A 277 15.20 12.51 -4.81
CA CYS A 277 14.62 11.25 -5.24
C CYS A 277 15.52 10.56 -6.26
N VAL A 278 15.46 9.23 -6.32
CA VAL A 278 16.25 8.42 -7.24
C VAL A 278 15.32 7.61 -8.14
N VAL A 279 15.54 7.66 -9.45
CA VAL A 279 14.82 6.82 -10.42
C VAL A 279 15.78 5.87 -11.09
N ARG A 280 15.40 4.60 -11.20
CA ARG A 280 16.16 3.58 -11.91
C ARG A 280 15.26 2.64 -12.69
N ASN A 281 15.82 1.97 -13.69
CA ASN A 281 15.14 0.83 -14.27
C ASN A 281 15.21 -0.35 -13.30
N LEU A 282 14.12 -1.10 -13.18
CA LEU A 282 14.10 -2.31 -12.34
C LEU A 282 15.13 -3.36 -12.79
N SER A 283 15.42 -3.45 -14.09
CA SER A 283 16.44 -4.36 -14.64
C SER A 283 17.88 -4.00 -14.23
N ASP A 284 18.07 -2.79 -13.70
CA ASP A 284 19.37 -2.32 -13.24
C ASP A 284 19.57 -2.50 -11.74
N ALA A 285 18.57 -2.98 -11.01
CA ALA A 285 18.68 -3.28 -9.58
C ALA A 285 19.59 -4.49 -9.31
N CYS A 286 20.12 -4.57 -8.09
CA CYS A 286 21.00 -5.63 -7.62
C CYS A 286 22.29 -5.78 -8.47
N LYS A 287 22.90 -4.65 -8.87
CA LYS A 287 24.14 -4.60 -9.66
C LYS A 287 25.39 -4.25 -8.86
N THR A 288 25.24 -3.70 -7.65
CA THR A 288 26.36 -3.48 -6.74
C THR A 288 26.92 -4.82 -6.23
N PRO A 289 28.08 -4.84 -5.55
CA PRO A 289 28.57 -6.06 -4.92
C PRO A 289 27.53 -6.70 -3.99
N ASN A 290 27.34 -8.01 -4.13
CA ASN A 290 26.44 -8.79 -3.29
C ASN A 290 27.01 -8.89 -1.87
N LEU A 291 26.33 -8.29 -0.90
CA LEU A 291 26.73 -8.28 0.51
C LEU A 291 26.66 -9.68 1.13
N ALA A 292 25.80 -10.56 0.62
CA ALA A 292 25.69 -11.93 1.09
C ALA A 292 26.91 -12.79 0.73
N ALA A 293 27.72 -12.40 -0.26
CA ALA A 293 28.84 -13.21 -0.75
C ALA A 293 29.97 -13.38 0.28
N THR A 294 30.06 -12.49 1.27
CA THR A 294 31.06 -12.53 2.35
C THR A 294 30.44 -12.81 3.73
N ALA A 295 29.11 -12.96 3.78
CA ALA A 295 28.35 -13.10 5.01
C ALA A 295 28.16 -14.58 5.40
N LYS A 296 27.80 -14.81 6.66
CA LYS A 296 27.48 -16.17 7.13
C LYS A 296 26.04 -16.51 6.77
N LEU A 297 25.86 -17.57 5.97
CA LEU A 297 24.55 -18.11 5.62
C LEU A 297 24.14 -19.21 6.61
N THR A 298 22.90 -19.17 7.08
CA THR A 298 22.29 -20.23 7.90
C THR A 298 20.87 -20.52 7.43
N THR A 299 20.37 -21.72 7.69
CA THR A 299 19.01 -22.12 7.30
C THR A 299 18.32 -22.88 8.43
N SER A 300 16.99 -22.76 8.47
CA SER A 300 16.12 -23.66 9.22
C SER A 300 15.07 -24.19 8.25
N MET A 301 14.85 -25.51 8.27
CA MET A 301 13.83 -26.19 7.45
C MET A 301 12.81 -26.91 8.33
N LYS A 302 12.71 -26.51 9.61
CA LYS A 302 11.74 -27.06 10.54
C LYS A 302 10.33 -26.66 10.12
N GLU A 303 9.36 -27.51 10.41
CA GLU A 303 7.96 -27.19 10.17
C GLU A 303 7.56 -25.91 10.93
N ASN A 304 6.90 -24.98 10.24
CA ASN A 304 6.57 -23.63 10.72
C ASN A 304 7.75 -22.70 11.07
N ASP A 305 8.99 -23.09 10.78
CA ASP A 305 10.20 -22.27 10.97
C ASP A 305 11.15 -22.48 9.78
N ARG A 306 10.68 -22.13 8.58
CA ARG A 306 11.45 -22.28 7.34
C ARG A 306 12.05 -20.96 6.93
N TRP A 307 13.38 -20.84 6.99
CA TRP A 307 14.05 -19.60 6.59
C TRP A 307 15.48 -19.81 6.10
N VAL A 308 15.94 -18.81 5.35
CA VAL A 308 17.35 -18.63 4.98
C VAL A 308 17.80 -17.26 5.51
N GLN A 309 18.86 -17.23 6.28
CA GLN A 309 19.36 -16.04 6.96
C GLN A 309 20.77 -15.71 6.52
N ILE A 310 21.01 -14.42 6.30
CA ILE A 310 22.31 -13.81 6.08
C ILE A 310 22.67 -13.06 7.37
N ASP A 311 23.79 -13.43 7.98
CA ASP A 311 24.41 -12.71 9.10
C ASP A 311 25.64 -11.98 8.58
N PHE A 312 25.56 -10.65 8.52
CA PHE A 312 26.61 -9.81 7.97
C PHE A 312 27.81 -9.67 8.92
N GLY A 313 27.70 -10.11 10.18
CA GLY A 313 28.74 -9.97 11.22
C GLY A 313 28.95 -8.54 11.73
N ALA A 314 28.50 -7.52 10.99
CA ALA A 314 28.52 -6.10 11.34
C ALA A 314 27.29 -5.40 10.74
N LEU A 315 27.06 -4.14 11.12
CA LEU A 315 25.98 -3.34 10.53
C LEU A 315 26.22 -3.15 9.03
N ALA A 316 25.26 -3.57 8.23
CA ALA A 316 25.20 -3.34 6.79
C ALA A 316 23.93 -2.56 6.47
N THR A 317 24.03 -1.60 5.54
CA THR A 317 22.85 -0.99 4.94
C THR A 317 22.42 -1.85 3.76
N ILE A 318 21.12 -2.06 3.61
CA ILE A 318 20.50 -2.85 2.54
C ILE A 318 19.26 -2.13 2.02
N ASN A 319 19.04 -2.19 0.72
CA ASN A 319 17.88 -1.57 0.09
C ASN A 319 17.26 -2.42 -1.04
N GLU A 320 17.88 -3.54 -1.39
CA GLU A 320 17.45 -4.42 -2.45
C GLU A 320 17.81 -5.87 -2.11
N PHE A 321 16.92 -6.79 -2.50
CA PHE A 321 17.18 -8.23 -2.48
C PHE A 321 17.00 -8.84 -3.84
N LYS A 322 17.77 -9.89 -4.11
CA LYS A 322 17.58 -10.77 -5.27
C LYS A 322 17.33 -12.20 -4.79
N LEU A 323 16.26 -12.79 -5.29
CA LEU A 323 15.81 -14.13 -4.94
C LEU A 323 15.80 -15.00 -6.18
N LYS A 324 16.20 -16.26 -6.03
CA LYS A 324 16.03 -17.29 -7.06
C LYS A 324 15.49 -18.55 -6.41
N GLU A 325 14.35 -19.00 -6.90
CA GLU A 325 13.74 -20.25 -6.46
C GLU A 325 14.38 -21.44 -7.17
N ASP A 326 14.49 -22.58 -6.49
CA ASP A 326 14.81 -23.83 -7.17
C ASP A 326 13.64 -24.26 -8.06
N PRO A 327 13.86 -24.70 -9.32
CA PRO A 327 12.77 -25.11 -10.21
C PRO A 327 11.87 -26.24 -9.68
N ALA A 328 12.35 -27.06 -8.73
CA ALA A 328 11.56 -28.09 -8.07
C ALA A 328 10.72 -27.56 -6.89
N SER A 329 10.92 -26.30 -6.50
CA SER A 329 10.17 -25.66 -5.42
C SER A 329 8.92 -24.94 -5.92
N THR A 330 8.02 -24.63 -4.97
CA THR A 330 6.77 -23.91 -5.25
C THR A 330 6.38 -22.99 -4.07
N ILE A 331 7.28 -22.10 -3.67
CA ILE A 331 7.05 -21.07 -2.67
C ILE A 331 5.98 -20.11 -3.18
N ILE A 332 4.86 -20.03 -2.47
CA ILE A 332 3.73 -19.15 -2.82
C ILE A 332 3.54 -18.00 -1.83
N ARG A 333 4.20 -18.07 -0.67
CA ARG A 333 4.19 -17.00 0.33
C ARG A 333 5.51 -16.93 1.09
N TYR A 334 6.08 -15.74 1.16
CA TYR A 334 7.29 -15.47 1.92
C TYR A 334 7.31 -14.04 2.46
N ARG A 335 8.20 -13.79 3.42
CA ARG A 335 8.52 -12.47 3.94
C ARG A 335 10.03 -12.30 4.00
N ILE A 336 10.51 -11.11 3.69
CA ILE A 336 11.89 -10.70 3.99
C ILE A 336 11.84 -9.87 5.26
N GLU A 337 12.74 -10.17 6.19
CA GLU A 337 12.82 -9.53 7.49
C GLU A 337 14.24 -9.07 7.77
N CYS A 338 14.35 -7.91 8.41
CA CYS A 338 15.60 -7.40 8.95
C CYS A 338 15.58 -7.51 10.47
N TRP A 339 16.73 -7.77 11.07
CA TRP A 339 16.87 -7.77 12.52
C TRP A 339 16.97 -6.32 13.02
N ASP A 340 16.11 -5.97 13.97
CA ASP A 340 16.19 -4.71 14.71
C ASP A 340 16.95 -4.97 16.00
N ASP A 341 18.24 -4.61 16.03
CA ASP A 341 19.10 -4.79 17.20
C ASP A 341 18.58 -4.03 18.44
N LYS A 342 17.92 -2.88 18.27
CA LYS A 342 17.41 -2.08 19.38
C LYS A 342 16.18 -2.73 20.02
N ALA A 343 15.28 -3.24 19.19
CA ALA A 343 14.06 -3.89 19.65
C ALA A 343 14.22 -5.41 19.86
N SER A 344 15.40 -5.97 19.54
CA SER A 344 15.71 -7.41 19.64
C SER A 344 14.64 -8.29 18.98
N ARG A 345 14.21 -7.91 17.77
CA ARG A 345 13.15 -8.60 17.03
C ARG A 345 13.36 -8.52 15.53
N TRP A 346 12.73 -9.46 14.82
CA TRP A 346 12.60 -9.39 13.37
C TRP A 346 11.51 -8.39 12.97
N VAL A 347 11.79 -7.59 11.96
CA VAL A 347 10.85 -6.62 11.38
C VAL A 347 10.71 -6.91 9.88
N GLY A 348 9.48 -7.08 9.41
CA GLY A 348 9.20 -7.26 7.99
C GLY A 348 9.59 -6.03 7.17
N CYS A 349 10.19 -6.25 6.01
CA CYS A 349 10.52 -5.19 5.05
C CYS A 349 10.00 -5.44 3.63
N PHE A 350 9.55 -6.67 3.35
CA PHE A 350 8.90 -7.05 2.10
C PHE A 350 8.06 -8.30 2.32
N ASN A 351 6.84 -8.35 1.82
CA ASN A 351 6.00 -9.54 1.79
C ASN A 351 5.76 -9.95 0.34
N GLY A 352 6.07 -11.19 0.00
CA GLY A 352 6.06 -11.68 -1.36
C GLY A 352 4.98 -12.71 -1.66
N LEU A 353 4.59 -12.80 -2.93
CA LEU A 353 3.81 -13.85 -3.55
C LEU A 353 4.60 -14.38 -4.74
N ASP A 354 4.86 -15.69 -4.73
CA ASP A 354 5.70 -16.43 -5.68
C ASP A 354 7.12 -15.84 -5.88
N ILE A 355 8.17 -16.66 -5.92
CA ILE A 355 9.52 -16.17 -6.26
C ILE A 355 9.80 -16.44 -7.74
N GLY A 356 9.59 -17.68 -8.18
CA GLY A 356 9.88 -18.12 -9.53
C GLY A 356 11.38 -18.08 -9.87
N LYS A 357 11.71 -18.01 -11.16
CA LYS A 357 13.09 -18.12 -11.63
C LYS A 357 14.02 -17.06 -11.03
N GLU A 358 13.54 -15.82 -10.95
CA GLU A 358 14.29 -14.71 -10.40
C GLU A 358 13.31 -13.61 -9.98
N PHE A 359 13.52 -13.04 -8.80
CA PHE A 359 12.74 -11.93 -8.27
C PHE A 359 13.65 -10.88 -7.66
N VAL A 360 13.33 -9.61 -7.91
CA VAL A 360 13.99 -8.46 -7.30
C VAL A 360 12.99 -7.78 -6.37
N ALA A 361 13.39 -7.62 -5.10
CA ALA A 361 12.59 -7.01 -4.04
C ALA A 361 13.30 -5.74 -3.52
N PRO A 362 13.02 -4.57 -4.11
CA PRO A 362 13.39 -3.30 -3.52
C PRO A 362 12.65 -3.09 -2.20
N ILE A 363 13.33 -2.50 -1.22
CA ILE A 363 12.76 -2.18 0.09
C ILE A 363 13.10 -0.75 0.48
N VAL A 364 12.32 -0.19 1.41
CA VAL A 364 12.76 1.00 2.15
C VAL A 364 14.04 0.62 2.90
N GLY A 365 15.11 1.39 2.69
CA GLY A 365 16.45 1.04 3.15
C GLY A 365 16.50 0.75 4.66
N ARG A 366 17.24 -0.29 5.04
CA ARG A 366 17.44 -0.72 6.44
C ARG A 366 18.93 -0.84 6.73
N THR A 367 19.34 -0.47 7.93
CA THR A 367 20.68 -0.78 8.46
C THR A 367 20.50 -1.87 9.51
N THR A 368 21.13 -3.02 9.31
CA THR A 368 20.94 -4.21 10.15
C THR A 368 22.18 -5.10 10.17
N THR A 369 22.31 -5.93 11.19
CA THR A 369 23.32 -6.99 11.27
C THR A 369 22.86 -8.27 10.57
N LYS A 370 21.54 -8.49 10.40
CA LYS A 370 20.99 -9.74 9.86
C LYS A 370 19.74 -9.51 9.05
N THR A 371 19.56 -10.35 8.04
CA THR A 371 18.32 -10.44 7.25
C THR A 371 17.95 -11.90 7.03
N ARG A 372 16.66 -12.19 6.91
CA ARG A 372 16.20 -13.53 6.54
C ARG A 372 15.04 -13.50 5.55
N LEU A 373 15.03 -14.48 4.67
CA LEU A 373 13.87 -14.90 3.90
C LEU A 373 13.11 -15.93 4.74
N PHE A 374 11.94 -15.56 5.24
CA PHE A 374 11.03 -16.45 5.95
C PHE A 374 9.98 -17.00 4.99
N ILE A 375 9.96 -18.32 4.80
CA ILE A 375 9.04 -19.01 3.89
C ILE A 375 7.82 -19.45 4.66
N MET A 376 6.67 -18.88 4.31
CA MET A 376 5.41 -19.09 5.01
C MET A 376 4.60 -20.22 4.41
N GLN A 377 4.63 -20.37 3.09
CA GLN A 377 3.80 -21.34 2.39
C GLN A 377 4.43 -21.81 1.08
N THR A 378 4.30 -23.11 0.82
CA THR A 378 4.54 -23.72 -0.49
C THR A 378 3.24 -24.33 -1.04
N MET A 379 3.12 -24.43 -2.36
CA MET A 379 2.01 -25.15 -2.98
C MET A 379 2.19 -26.66 -2.82
N LYS A 380 3.42 -27.15 -3.02
CA LYS A 380 3.84 -28.56 -2.91
C LYS A 380 5.32 -28.67 -2.53
N GLY A 381 5.66 -29.77 -1.86
CA GLY A 381 7.05 -30.12 -1.56
C GLY A 381 7.74 -29.18 -0.57
N ASN A 382 9.04 -29.44 -0.38
CA ASN A 382 9.89 -28.63 0.49
C ASN A 382 10.32 -27.35 -0.24
N PRO A 383 10.34 -26.20 0.45
CA PRO A 383 10.86 -24.99 -0.15
C PRO A 383 12.36 -25.10 -0.39
N ALA A 384 12.82 -24.62 -1.54
CA ALA A 384 14.22 -24.57 -1.89
C ALA A 384 14.48 -23.28 -2.69
N ILE A 385 15.52 -22.56 -2.29
CA ILE A 385 16.01 -21.39 -3.02
C ILE A 385 17.44 -21.67 -3.48
N THR A 386 17.77 -21.21 -4.68
CA THR A 386 19.13 -21.28 -5.22
C THR A 386 19.92 -20.03 -4.88
N SER A 387 19.25 -18.92 -4.57
CA SER A 387 19.93 -17.70 -4.14
C SER A 387 19.05 -16.80 -3.27
N PHE A 388 19.65 -16.25 -2.21
CA PHE A 388 19.14 -15.13 -1.42
C PHE A 388 20.28 -14.13 -1.26
N GLU A 389 20.19 -13.01 -1.96
CA GLU A 389 21.25 -12.03 -2.09
C GLU A 389 20.77 -10.67 -1.58
N ALA A 390 21.67 -9.90 -1.00
CA ALA A 390 21.38 -8.60 -0.41
C ALA A 390 22.32 -7.53 -0.98
N TYR A 391 21.75 -6.37 -1.29
CA TYR A 391 22.44 -5.29 -1.99
C TYR A 391 22.20 -3.95 -1.31
N ASN A 392 23.18 -3.07 -1.48
CA ASN A 392 23.09 -1.67 -1.11
C ASN A 392 23.49 -0.83 -2.31
N ASP A 393 22.50 -0.26 -2.98
CA ASP A 393 22.74 0.73 -4.01
C ASP A 393 22.42 2.14 -3.48
N PRO A 394 23.45 2.92 -3.09
CA PRO A 394 23.24 4.26 -2.59
C PRO A 394 23.07 5.31 -3.70
N SER A 395 23.38 5.04 -4.98
CA SER A 395 23.65 6.15 -5.92
C SER A 395 23.60 5.88 -7.43
N GLU A 396 23.29 4.68 -7.93
CA GLU A 396 23.36 4.45 -9.39
C GLU A 396 22.11 4.87 -10.21
N GLY A 397 21.10 5.48 -9.57
CA GLY A 397 19.93 5.99 -10.29
C GLY A 397 20.06 7.45 -10.71
N ARG A 398 19.17 7.89 -11.62
CA ARG A 398 19.05 9.30 -11.99
C ARG A 398 18.49 10.07 -10.81
N ASN A 399 19.30 10.96 -10.23
CA ASN A 399 18.86 11.90 -9.21
C ASN A 399 17.84 12.88 -9.78
N LEU A 400 16.67 12.92 -9.15
CA LEU A 400 15.65 13.91 -9.37
C LEU A 400 15.77 14.98 -8.28
N ASN A 401 16.56 15.99 -8.59
CA ASN A 401 16.42 17.28 -7.96
C ASN A 401 15.70 18.18 -8.95
N SER A 402 14.61 18.78 -8.52
CA SER A 402 14.01 19.88 -9.27
C SER A 402 14.96 21.08 -9.24
N SER A 403 15.97 21.09 -10.11
CA SER A 403 16.55 22.33 -10.62
C SER A 403 15.60 22.79 -11.73
N GLY A 404 14.89 23.89 -11.49
CA GLY A 404 13.64 24.22 -12.17
C GLY A 404 13.62 24.03 -13.70
N LYS A 405 12.63 23.25 -14.16
CA LYS A 405 11.67 23.51 -15.24
C LYS A 405 10.93 22.23 -15.62
#